data_AF-A0A6A5C2J9-F1
#
_entry.id   AF-A0A6A5C2J9-F1
#
_cell.length_a   1.000
_cell.length_b   1.000
_cell.length_c   1.000
_cell.angle_alpha   90.00
_cell.angle_beta   90.00
_cell.angle_gamma   90.00
#
_symmetry.space_group_name_H-M   'P 1'
#
loop_
_entity.id
_entity.type
_entity.pdbx_description
1 polymer ?
#
loop_
_entity_poly.entity_id
_entity_poly.type
_entity_poly.pdbx_seq_one_letter_code
_entity_poly.pdbx_strand_id
1 'polypeptide(L)'
;MVFFFTCVDPTYTVYMGRDKYENEDLIKYSWPEDVWFHVDNFSSAHVYLRLKPGQTINDIPKEVIEDLAQLTKYNSIQGKKEQQVKVIYTMASNLKKTGDMDTGENKEIVNRLNKTQVEKEVDLEKEKANRDKNEREKQKLQAKERAKKEKEEYERRKKEAEEKSYDNLFVKKNRNPHANDDFFGDGQDDESENKNLDDLF
;
A
#
# COMPACT_ATOMS: atom_id res chain seq x y z
N MET A 1 -11.10 -21.76 13.89
CA MET A 1 -11.20 -22.55 12.65
C MET A 1 -11.75 -21.74 11.48
N VAL A 2 -10.91 -21.57 10.47
CA VAL A 2 -11.18 -20.87 9.21
C VAL A 2 -11.28 -21.92 8.08
N PHE A 3 -12.21 -21.74 7.14
CA PHE A 3 -12.28 -22.53 5.91
C PHE A 3 -11.63 -21.76 4.76
N PHE A 4 -10.92 -22.46 3.88
CA PHE A 4 -10.32 -21.92 2.66
C PHE A 4 -11.00 -22.51 1.43
N PHE A 5 -11.16 -21.70 0.38
CA PHE A 5 -11.81 -22.05 -0.87
C PHE A 5 -10.97 -21.60 -2.08
N THR A 6 -11.18 -22.27 -3.21
CA THR A 6 -10.62 -21.90 -4.51
C THR A 6 -11.77 -21.42 -5.39
N CYS A 7 -11.73 -20.19 -5.87
CA CYS A 7 -12.67 -19.65 -6.87
C CYS A 7 -12.22 -19.96 -8.30
N VAL A 8 -13.01 -19.54 -9.30
CA VAL A 8 -12.69 -19.69 -10.75
C VAL A 8 -11.24 -19.30 -11.10
N ASP A 9 -10.73 -18.20 -10.53
CA ASP A 9 -9.30 -17.87 -10.58
C ASP A 9 -8.60 -18.40 -9.31
N PRO A 10 -7.76 -19.45 -9.41
CA PRO A 10 -7.10 -20.06 -8.25
C PRO A 10 -5.95 -19.21 -7.68
N THR A 11 -5.65 -18.04 -8.27
CA THR A 11 -4.62 -17.13 -7.78
C THR A 11 -5.09 -16.18 -6.68
N TYR A 12 -6.39 -16.17 -6.36
CA TYR A 12 -6.94 -15.50 -5.20
C TYR A 12 -7.19 -16.48 -4.05
N THR A 13 -6.84 -16.09 -2.83
CA THR A 13 -7.16 -16.87 -1.63
C THR A 13 -8.51 -16.42 -1.07
N VAL A 14 -9.48 -17.33 -1.07
CA VAL A 14 -10.79 -17.12 -0.45
C VAL A 14 -10.84 -17.84 0.88
N TYR A 15 -11.38 -17.21 1.92
CA TYR A 15 -11.58 -17.85 3.22
C TYR A 15 -12.79 -17.29 3.99
N MET A 16 -13.32 -18.06 4.93
CA MET A 16 -14.43 -17.63 5.81
C MET A 16 -14.30 -18.22 7.21
N GLY A 17 -14.80 -17.50 8.22
CA GLY A 17 -14.90 -18.01 9.58
C GLY A 17 -15.96 -19.10 9.70
N ARG A 18 -15.73 -20.09 10.58
CA ARG A 18 -16.70 -21.16 10.84
C ARG A 18 -17.96 -20.67 11.56
N ASP A 19 -17.82 -19.67 12.42
CA ASP A 19 -18.87 -19.12 13.26
C ASP A 19 -18.59 -17.65 13.60
N LYS A 20 -19.45 -17.06 14.45
CA LYS A 20 -19.36 -15.64 14.82
C LYS A 20 -18.07 -15.26 15.56
N TYR A 21 -17.46 -16.15 16.33
CA TYR A 21 -16.24 -15.86 17.08
C TYR A 21 -15.04 -15.78 16.13
N GLU A 22 -14.97 -16.73 15.20
CA GLU A 22 -13.99 -16.72 14.12
C GLU A 22 -14.15 -15.50 13.20
N ASN A 23 -15.39 -15.09 12.92
CA ASN A 23 -15.66 -13.88 12.15
C ASN A 23 -15.13 -12.62 12.84
N GLU A 24 -15.22 -12.53 14.18
CA GLU A 24 -14.67 -11.42 14.98
C GLU A 24 -13.14 -11.38 14.95
N ASP A 25 -12.47 -12.53 15.14
CA ASP A 25 -11.02 -12.62 15.02
C ASP A 25 -10.54 -12.34 13.59
N LEU A 26 -11.27 -12.80 12.57
CA LEU A 26 -10.97 -12.45 11.18
C LEU A 26 -11.14 -10.95 10.91
N ILE A 27 -12.13 -10.26 11.49
CA ILE A 27 -12.21 -8.79 11.39
C ILE A 27 -10.95 -8.16 12.02
N LYS A 28 -10.61 -8.56 13.24
CA LYS A 28 -9.49 -8.00 14.03
C LYS A 28 -8.12 -8.23 13.38
N TYR A 29 -7.92 -9.41 12.78
CA TYR A 29 -6.64 -9.80 12.18
C TYR A 29 -6.60 -9.67 10.65
N SER A 30 -7.70 -9.26 10.01
CA SER A 30 -7.75 -8.95 8.58
C SER A 30 -6.60 -8.03 8.11
N TRP A 31 -6.22 -8.20 6.86
CA TRP A 31 -5.23 -7.39 6.17
C TRP A 31 -5.93 -6.24 5.45
N PRO A 32 -5.27 -5.08 5.24
CA PRO A 32 -5.89 -3.95 4.56
C PRO A 32 -6.21 -4.23 3.08
N GLU A 33 -5.57 -5.25 2.48
CA GLU A 33 -5.85 -5.76 1.13
C GLU A 33 -6.97 -6.81 1.05
N ASP A 34 -7.50 -7.28 2.18
CA ASP A 34 -8.59 -8.26 2.19
C ASP A 34 -9.92 -7.55 1.88
N VAL A 35 -10.73 -8.11 0.97
CA VAL A 35 -12.10 -7.66 0.69
C VAL A 35 -13.07 -8.54 1.46
N TRP A 36 -13.92 -7.93 2.28
CA TRP A 36 -14.96 -8.57 3.08
C TRP A 36 -16.30 -8.58 2.35
N PHE A 37 -17.04 -9.68 2.49
CA PHE A 37 -18.36 -9.92 1.91
C PHE A 37 -19.35 -10.38 2.98
N HIS A 38 -20.60 -9.90 2.90
CA HIS A 38 -21.69 -10.25 3.80
C HIS A 38 -23.06 -10.08 3.11
N VAL A 39 -24.10 -10.79 3.54
CA VAL A 39 -25.47 -10.58 3.05
C VAL A 39 -26.13 -9.43 3.81
N ASP A 40 -26.68 -8.45 3.09
CA ASP A 40 -27.39 -7.31 3.67
C ASP A 40 -28.60 -7.77 4.51
N ASN A 41 -28.81 -7.18 5.69
CA ASN A 41 -29.87 -7.51 6.65
C ASN A 41 -30.01 -8.97 7.12
N PHE A 42 -29.08 -9.89 6.79
CA PHE A 42 -29.17 -11.30 7.18
C PHE A 42 -27.95 -11.80 7.93
N SER A 43 -28.16 -12.66 8.94
CA SER A 43 -27.04 -13.38 9.57
C SER A 43 -26.40 -14.33 8.54
N SER A 44 -25.14 -14.08 8.20
CA SER A 44 -24.38 -14.82 7.19
C SER A 44 -22.90 -14.96 7.55
N ALA A 45 -22.22 -15.91 6.92
CA ALA A 45 -20.77 -16.04 7.06
C ALA A 45 -20.04 -14.80 6.53
N HIS A 46 -18.97 -14.38 7.21
CA HIS A 46 -18.08 -13.34 6.71
C HIS A 46 -17.07 -14.00 5.77
N VAL A 47 -17.23 -13.79 4.47
CA VAL A 47 -16.32 -14.30 3.44
C VAL A 47 -15.29 -13.21 3.13
N TYR A 48 -14.04 -13.61 2.98
CA TYR A 48 -12.91 -12.75 2.68
C TYR A 48 -12.20 -13.21 1.40
N LEU A 49 -11.81 -12.25 0.58
CA LEU A 49 -10.97 -12.43 -0.59
C LEU A 49 -9.66 -11.67 -0.39
N ARG A 50 -8.52 -12.36 -0.42
CA ARG A 50 -7.20 -11.72 -0.31
C ARG A 50 -6.72 -11.26 -1.69
N LEU A 51 -6.57 -9.94 -1.86
CA LEU A 51 -5.99 -9.36 -3.07
C LEU A 51 -4.46 -9.46 -3.08
N LYS A 52 -3.86 -9.40 -4.27
CA LYS A 52 -2.40 -9.29 -4.41
C LYS A 52 -1.96 -7.85 -4.10
N PRO A 53 -0.74 -7.65 -3.56
CA PRO A 53 -0.25 -6.31 -3.25
C PRO A 53 -0.31 -5.38 -4.47
N GLY A 54 -1.04 -4.27 -4.33
CA GLY A 54 -1.23 -3.27 -5.39
C GLY A 54 -2.47 -3.45 -6.28
N GLN A 55 -3.26 -4.51 -6.11
CA GLN A 55 -4.59 -4.61 -6.71
C GLN A 55 -5.63 -3.83 -5.89
N THR A 56 -6.67 -3.35 -6.57
CA THR A 56 -7.84 -2.69 -5.97
C THR A 56 -9.10 -3.54 -6.14
N ILE A 57 -10.16 -3.17 -5.43
CA ILE A 57 -11.48 -3.83 -5.50
C ILE A 57 -12.10 -3.82 -6.91
N ASN A 58 -11.67 -2.89 -7.78
CA ASN A 58 -12.16 -2.75 -9.14
C ASN A 58 -11.45 -3.69 -10.14
N ASP A 59 -10.29 -4.24 -9.76
CA ASP A 59 -9.49 -5.13 -10.60
C ASP A 59 -9.94 -6.60 -10.49
N ILE A 60 -10.94 -6.88 -9.64
CA ILE A 60 -11.47 -8.22 -9.40
C ILE A 60 -12.41 -8.61 -10.55
N PRO A 61 -12.20 -9.78 -11.21
CA PRO A 61 -13.14 -10.27 -12.22
C PRO A 61 -14.55 -10.44 -11.68
N LYS A 62 -15.56 -10.05 -12.46
CA LYS A 62 -16.99 -10.17 -12.09
C LYS A 62 -17.39 -11.60 -11.73
N GLU A 63 -16.80 -12.58 -12.40
CA GLU A 63 -16.99 -14.02 -12.13
C GLU A 63 -16.57 -14.40 -10.69
N VAL A 64 -15.42 -13.88 -10.22
CA VAL A 64 -14.94 -14.09 -8.84
C VAL A 64 -15.88 -13.43 -7.83
N ILE A 65 -16.40 -12.23 -8.13
CA ILE A 65 -17.40 -11.55 -7.28
C ILE A 65 -18.70 -12.37 -7.21
N GLU A 66 -19.14 -12.97 -8.32
CA GLU A 66 -20.34 -13.79 -8.38
C GLU A 66 -20.19 -15.12 -7.62
N ASP A 67 -19.04 -15.78 -7.70
CA ASP A 67 -18.69 -16.94 -6.87
C ASP A 67 -18.78 -16.60 -5.38
N LEU A 68 -18.16 -15.50 -4.96
CA LEU A 68 -18.12 -15.05 -3.56
C LEU A 68 -19.51 -14.66 -3.06
N ALA A 69 -20.31 -13.98 -3.88
CA ALA A 69 -21.68 -13.63 -3.55
C ALA A 69 -22.55 -14.89 -3.38
N GLN A 70 -22.39 -15.90 -4.24
CA GLN A 70 -23.07 -17.19 -4.12
C GLN A 70 -22.63 -17.95 -2.86
N LEU A 71 -21.33 -18.00 -2.56
CA LEU A 71 -20.80 -18.62 -1.35
C LEU A 71 -21.33 -17.93 -0.08
N THR A 72 -21.37 -16.61 -0.06
CA THR A 72 -21.89 -15.80 1.06
C THR A 72 -23.39 -16.01 1.25
N LYS A 73 -24.17 -16.05 0.16
CA LYS A 73 -25.60 -16.40 0.18
C LYS A 73 -25.84 -17.82 0.70
N TYR A 74 -25.09 -18.81 0.20
CA TYR A 74 -25.25 -20.21 0.56
C TYR A 74 -24.96 -20.47 2.05
N ASN A 75 -24.03 -19.70 2.63
CA ASN A 75 -23.69 -19.72 4.05
C ASN A 75 -24.46 -18.66 4.88
N SER A 76 -25.63 -18.20 4.40
CA SER A 76 -26.57 -17.39 5.19
C SER A 76 -27.69 -18.25 5.79
N ILE A 77 -28.02 -17.98 7.06
CA ILE A 77 -29.06 -18.73 7.81
C ILE A 77 -30.44 -18.57 7.16
N GLN A 78 -30.77 -17.34 6.76
CA GLN A 78 -32.04 -16.98 6.12
C GLN A 78 -31.85 -16.73 4.61
N GLY A 79 -30.79 -16.00 4.22
CA GLY A 79 -30.55 -15.60 2.83
C GLY A 79 -30.36 -16.76 1.83
N LYS A 80 -30.04 -17.98 2.31
CA LYS A 80 -30.04 -19.20 1.48
C LYS A 80 -31.43 -19.56 0.92
N LYS A 81 -32.50 -19.22 1.64
CA LYS A 81 -33.89 -19.55 1.26
C LYS A 81 -34.51 -18.51 0.32
N GLU A 82 -33.99 -17.29 0.33
CA GLU A 82 -34.48 -16.20 -0.51
C GLU A 82 -34.09 -16.40 -1.97
N GLN A 83 -34.96 -16.01 -2.91
CA GLN A 83 -34.65 -16.09 -4.34
C GLN A 83 -33.49 -15.15 -4.71
N GLN A 84 -33.55 -13.91 -4.23
CA GLN A 84 -32.53 -12.89 -4.43
C GLN A 84 -32.15 -12.29 -3.08
N VAL A 85 -30.85 -12.04 -2.88
CA VAL A 85 -30.33 -11.30 -1.72
C VAL A 85 -29.35 -10.27 -2.21
N LYS A 86 -29.26 -9.15 -1.49
CA LYS A 86 -28.22 -8.14 -1.71
C LYS A 86 -26.98 -8.55 -0.92
N VAL A 87 -25.85 -8.71 -1.61
CA VAL A 87 -24.54 -8.94 -0.98
C VAL A 87 -23.81 -7.60 -0.95
N ILE A 88 -23.31 -7.22 0.21
CA ILE A 88 -22.43 -6.07 0.41
C ILE A 88 -20.99 -6.54 0.43
N TYR A 89 -20.09 -5.74 -0.14
CA TYR A 89 -18.66 -5.99 -0.11
C TYR A 89 -17.86 -4.70 0.00
N THR A 90 -16.73 -4.74 0.72
CA THR A 90 -15.85 -3.59 0.97
C THR A 90 -14.46 -4.08 1.36
N MET A 91 -13.43 -3.24 1.20
CA MET A 91 -12.14 -3.47 1.86
C MET A 91 -12.34 -3.64 3.38
N ALA A 92 -11.66 -4.62 3.98
CA ALA A 92 -11.73 -4.89 5.42
C ALA A 92 -11.21 -3.71 6.26
N SER A 93 -10.27 -2.93 5.71
CA SER A 93 -9.77 -1.66 6.28
C SER A 93 -10.85 -0.60 6.51
N ASN A 94 -12.01 -0.69 5.85
CA ASN A 94 -13.14 0.22 6.07
C ASN A 94 -14.06 -0.21 7.25
N LEU A 95 -13.89 -1.43 7.78
CA LEU A 95 -14.75 -1.97 8.84
C LEU A 95 -14.41 -1.33 10.19
N LYS A 96 -15.22 -0.35 10.60
CA LYS A 96 -15.07 0.32 11.90
C LYS A 96 -15.90 -0.38 12.97
N LYS A 97 -15.24 -1.16 13.83
CA LYS A 97 -15.86 -1.66 15.07
C LYS A 97 -15.92 -0.55 16.12
N THR A 98 -17.08 0.08 16.30
CA THR A 98 -17.38 0.79 17.55
C THR A 98 -17.63 -0.23 18.64
N GLY A 99 -17.10 0.01 19.85
CA GLY A 99 -17.14 -0.95 20.97
C GLY A 99 -18.53 -1.30 21.53
N ASP A 100 -19.58 -0.67 20.99
CA ASP A 100 -20.99 -0.81 21.37
C ASP A 100 -21.78 -1.77 20.46
N MET A 101 -21.16 -2.37 19.43
CA MET A 101 -21.82 -3.38 18.60
C MET A 101 -21.75 -4.75 19.27
N ASP A 102 -22.87 -5.16 19.89
CA ASP A 102 -22.95 -6.40 20.65
C ASP A 102 -22.75 -7.66 19.79
N THR A 103 -22.04 -8.65 20.34
CA THR A 103 -21.52 -9.83 19.63
C THR A 103 -22.58 -10.94 19.52
N GLY A 104 -23.71 -10.60 18.90
CA GLY A 104 -24.82 -11.49 18.54
C GLY A 104 -25.22 -12.44 19.66
N GLU A 105 -25.87 -11.94 20.71
CA GLU A 105 -26.05 -12.66 21.97
C GLU A 105 -26.66 -14.07 21.84
N ASN A 106 -25.96 -15.04 22.43
CA ASN A 106 -26.54 -16.26 23.00
C ASN A 106 -25.47 -16.95 23.85
N LYS A 107 -25.15 -16.35 25.01
CA LYS A 107 -24.03 -16.74 25.88
C LYS A 107 -24.24 -18.12 26.54
N GLU A 108 -25.49 -18.58 26.66
CA GLU A 108 -25.84 -19.84 27.33
C GLU A 108 -25.53 -21.11 26.51
N ILE A 109 -25.82 -21.10 25.21
CA ILE A 109 -25.64 -22.26 24.32
C ILE A 109 -24.14 -22.59 24.13
N VAL A 110 -23.30 -21.57 24.16
CA VAL A 110 -21.85 -21.65 23.91
C VAL A 110 -21.12 -22.35 25.05
N ASN A 111 -21.46 -22.04 26.30
CA ASN A 111 -20.88 -22.68 27.49
C ASN A 111 -21.15 -24.20 27.56
N ARG A 112 -22.16 -24.71 26.83
CA ARG A 112 -22.43 -26.15 26.70
C ARG A 112 -21.55 -26.85 25.66
N LEU A 113 -21.21 -26.18 24.57
CA LEU A 113 -20.48 -26.76 23.43
C LEU A 113 -18.95 -26.75 23.62
N ASN A 114 -18.42 -25.81 24.40
CA ASN A 114 -16.99 -25.70 24.72
C ASN A 114 -16.41 -26.89 25.52
N LYS A 115 -17.21 -27.90 25.89
CA LYS A 115 -16.78 -29.07 26.68
C LYS A 115 -16.43 -30.32 25.84
N THR A 116 -16.59 -30.30 24.51
CA THR A 116 -16.50 -31.51 23.69
C THR A 116 -15.78 -31.36 22.34
N GLN A 117 -15.08 -30.25 22.10
CA GLN A 117 -14.42 -30.02 20.80
C GLN A 117 -12.92 -30.32 20.87
N VAL A 118 -12.42 -31.13 19.92
CA VAL A 118 -11.00 -31.36 19.70
C VAL A 118 -10.47 -30.32 18.71
N GLU A 119 -9.34 -29.73 19.05
CA GLU A 119 -8.83 -28.49 18.48
C GLU A 119 -7.88 -28.73 17.30
N LYS A 120 -7.80 -27.75 16.41
CA LYS A 120 -6.69 -27.60 15.46
C LYS A 120 -6.43 -26.11 15.25
N GLU A 121 -5.46 -25.59 16.00
CA GLU A 121 -5.10 -24.19 15.98
C GLU A 121 -4.47 -23.77 14.65
N VAL A 122 -4.84 -22.58 14.20
CA VAL A 122 -4.12 -21.83 13.17
C VAL A 122 -3.80 -20.48 13.82
N ASP A 123 -2.53 -20.26 14.17
CA ASP A 123 -2.05 -19.05 14.86
C ASP A 123 -2.09 -17.81 13.94
N LEU A 124 -3.27 -17.23 13.74
CA LEU A 124 -3.46 -16.00 12.96
C LEU A 124 -2.59 -14.83 13.47
N GLU A 125 -2.34 -14.79 14.79
CA GLU A 125 -1.49 -13.77 15.41
C GLU A 125 -0.01 -13.91 15.00
N LYS A 126 0.52 -15.13 14.91
CA LYS A 126 1.91 -15.38 14.46
C LYS A 126 2.07 -15.02 12.97
N GLU A 127 1.05 -15.25 12.15
CA GLU A 127 1.07 -14.87 10.73
C GLU A 127 1.14 -13.34 10.55
N LYS A 128 0.30 -12.58 11.27
CA LYS A 128 0.31 -11.11 11.25
C LYS A 128 1.62 -10.53 11.80
N ALA A 129 2.11 -11.05 12.94
CA ALA A 129 3.38 -10.61 13.52
C ALA A 129 4.58 -10.86 12.59
N ASN A 130 4.60 -12.00 11.88
CA ASN A 130 5.64 -12.28 10.87
C ASN A 130 5.54 -11.35 9.66
N ARG A 131 4.33 -11.03 9.17
CA ARG A 131 4.14 -10.02 8.11
C ARG A 131 4.67 -8.65 8.55
N ASP A 132 4.25 -8.16 9.72
CA ASP A 132 4.68 -6.86 10.25
C ASP A 132 6.20 -6.79 10.47
N LYS A 133 6.85 -7.91 10.79
CA LYS A 133 8.31 -8.01 10.88
C LYS A 133 8.96 -7.94 9.50
N ASN A 134 8.48 -8.75 8.55
CA ASN A 134 9.00 -8.80 7.18
C ASN A 134 8.83 -7.46 6.44
N GLU A 135 7.71 -6.76 6.65
CA GLU A 135 7.50 -5.41 6.10
C GLU A 135 8.46 -4.39 6.71
N ARG A 136 8.67 -4.41 8.04
CA ARG A 136 9.68 -3.57 8.70
C ARG A 136 11.09 -3.87 8.23
N GLU A 137 11.44 -5.13 7.98
CA GLU A 137 12.75 -5.51 7.43
C GLU A 137 12.91 -5.06 5.96
N LYS A 138 11.87 -5.22 5.12
CA LYS A 138 11.85 -4.73 3.74
C LYS A 138 11.96 -3.20 3.66
N GLN A 139 11.23 -2.47 4.51
CA GLN A 139 11.34 -1.00 4.61
C GLN A 139 12.75 -0.57 5.07
N LYS A 140 13.33 -1.23 6.08
CA LYS A 140 14.71 -0.96 6.53
C LYS A 140 15.73 -1.22 5.42
N LEU A 141 15.57 -2.30 4.65
CA LEU A 141 16.46 -2.61 3.53
C LEU A 141 16.37 -1.54 2.44
N GLN A 142 15.15 -1.16 2.02
CA GLN A 142 14.94 -0.10 1.02
C GLN A 142 15.47 1.26 1.48
N ALA A 143 15.28 1.62 2.76
CA ALA A 143 15.85 2.85 3.32
C ALA A 143 17.38 2.82 3.32
N LYS A 144 17.99 1.69 3.68
CA LYS A 144 19.45 1.49 3.64
C LYS A 144 20.02 1.57 2.21
N GLU A 145 19.32 1.02 1.22
CA GLU A 145 19.70 1.14 -0.19
C GLU A 145 19.59 2.56 -0.71
N ARG A 146 18.51 3.30 -0.38
CA ARG A 146 18.36 4.71 -0.75
C ARG A 146 19.48 5.56 -0.14
N ALA A 147 19.70 5.45 1.18
CA ALA A 147 20.77 6.18 1.87
C ALA A 147 22.18 5.84 1.33
N LYS A 148 22.42 4.59 0.89
CA LYS A 148 23.67 4.20 0.23
C LYS A 148 23.83 4.88 -1.14
N LYS A 149 22.78 4.87 -1.97
CA LYS A 149 22.79 5.53 -3.29
C LYS A 149 22.96 7.06 -3.18
N GLU A 150 22.23 7.69 -2.26
CA GLU A 150 22.35 9.14 -1.98
C GLU A 150 23.76 9.51 -1.52
N LYS A 151 24.39 8.69 -0.67
CA LYS A 151 25.78 8.89 -0.23
C LYS A 151 26.78 8.73 -1.37
N GLU A 152 26.65 7.67 -2.19
CA GLU A 152 27.50 7.43 -3.36
C GLU A 152 27.39 8.56 -4.40
N GLU A 153 26.18 9.08 -4.61
CA GLU A 153 25.92 10.22 -5.50
C GLU A 153 26.48 11.54 -4.95
N TYR A 154 26.35 11.79 -3.65
CA TYR A 154 26.97 12.94 -2.99
C TYR A 154 28.50 12.90 -3.09
N GLU A 155 29.11 11.74 -2.84
CA GLU A 155 30.56 11.57 -2.97
C GLU A 155 31.03 11.73 -4.43
N ARG A 156 30.27 11.24 -5.41
CA ARG A 156 30.55 11.45 -6.84
C ARG A 156 30.50 12.93 -7.21
N ARG A 157 29.42 13.62 -6.85
CA ARG A 157 29.24 15.07 -7.10
C ARG A 157 30.33 15.92 -6.42
N LYS A 158 30.77 15.52 -5.22
CA LYS A 158 31.88 16.19 -4.52
C LYS A 158 33.21 16.02 -5.24
N LYS A 159 33.55 14.81 -5.71
CA LYS A 159 34.76 14.55 -6.51
C LYS A 159 34.76 15.33 -7.82
N GLU A 160 33.66 15.31 -8.57
CA GLU A 160 33.53 16.10 -9.80
C GLU A 160 33.69 17.61 -9.55
N ALA A 161 33.19 18.13 -8.41
CA ALA A 161 33.35 19.54 -8.05
C ALA A 161 34.78 19.88 -7.61
N GLU A 162 35.47 18.95 -6.94
CA GLU A 162 36.89 19.07 -6.58
C GLU A 162 37.77 19.05 -7.83
N GLU A 163 37.58 18.11 -8.75
CA GLU A 163 38.29 18.02 -10.04
C GLU A 163 38.12 19.30 -10.87
N LYS A 164 36.86 19.76 -11.07
CA LYS A 164 36.56 21.04 -11.75
C LYS A 164 37.16 22.26 -11.05
N SER A 165 37.40 22.21 -9.73
CA SER A 165 38.06 23.27 -8.97
C SER A 165 39.58 23.26 -9.16
N TYR A 166 40.21 22.07 -9.17
CA TYR A 166 41.64 21.92 -9.43
C TYR A 166 42.02 22.32 -10.86
N ASP A 167 41.24 21.95 -11.88
CA ASP A 167 41.51 22.37 -13.27
C ASP A 167 41.55 23.91 -13.40
N ASN A 168 40.60 24.61 -12.77
CA ASN A 168 40.56 26.08 -12.76
C ASN A 168 41.79 26.72 -12.06
N LEU A 169 42.40 26.03 -11.10
CA LEU A 169 43.63 26.49 -10.43
C LEU A 169 44.88 26.32 -11.32
N PHE A 170 44.97 25.23 -12.09
CA PHE A 170 46.09 25.00 -13.01
C PHE A 170 46.03 25.93 -14.24
N VAL A 171 44.85 26.17 -14.80
CA VAL A 171 44.67 27.14 -15.91
C VAL A 171 45.12 28.55 -15.52
N LYS A 172 44.92 28.96 -14.27
CA LYS A 172 45.39 30.27 -13.76
C LYS A 172 46.92 30.39 -13.68
N LYS A 173 47.65 29.28 -13.51
CA LYS A 173 49.11 29.28 -13.34
C LYS A 173 49.89 29.26 -14.66
N ASN A 174 49.26 28.86 -15.76
CA ASN A 174 49.86 28.87 -17.11
C ASN A 174 49.62 30.17 -17.91
N ARG A 175 48.97 31.19 -17.33
CA ARG A 175 48.95 32.53 -17.93
C ARG A 175 50.24 33.27 -17.59
N ASN A 176 51.17 33.31 -18.54
CA ASN A 176 52.39 34.12 -18.45
C ASN A 176 52.03 35.61 -18.33
N PRO A 177 52.50 36.35 -17.31
CA PRO A 177 52.18 37.78 -17.14
C PRO A 177 52.98 38.70 -18.06
N HIS A 178 53.85 38.18 -18.93
CA HIS A 178 54.62 38.95 -19.91
C HIS A 178 54.23 38.60 -21.35
N ALA A 179 53.27 39.35 -21.88
CA ALA A 179 53.09 39.62 -23.30
C ALA A 179 52.54 41.04 -23.42
N ASN A 180 53.44 42.01 -23.59
CA ASN A 180 53.06 43.32 -24.10
C ASN A 180 52.80 43.16 -25.60
N ASP A 181 51.76 43.81 -26.12
CA ASP A 181 51.74 44.36 -27.48
C ASP A 181 50.57 45.37 -27.57
N ASP A 182 50.91 46.65 -27.38
CA ASP A 182 50.01 47.78 -27.63
C ASP A 182 50.13 48.20 -29.11
N PHE A 183 49.06 48.07 -29.93
CA PHE A 183 48.94 48.89 -31.15
C PHE A 183 47.49 49.00 -31.68
N PHE A 184 46.92 50.22 -31.63
CA PHE A 184 45.87 50.88 -32.46
C PHE A 184 45.02 49.96 -33.38
N GLY A 185 43.69 49.94 -33.34
CA GLY A 185 42.72 51.06 -33.46
C GLY A 185 41.55 50.55 -34.31
N ASP A 186 40.37 51.16 -34.45
CA ASP A 186 39.75 52.41 -33.96
C ASP A 186 38.30 52.04 -33.50
N GLY A 187 37.35 52.88 -33.02
CA GLY A 187 37.16 54.33 -32.96
C GLY A 187 35.75 54.69 -33.46
N GLN A 188 34.77 54.78 -32.56
CA GLN A 188 33.52 55.53 -32.77
C GLN A 188 32.80 55.75 -31.44
N ASP A 189 32.94 56.97 -30.91
CA ASP A 189 31.98 57.55 -29.98
C ASP A 189 30.69 57.91 -30.74
N ASP A 190 29.53 57.84 -30.09
CA ASP A 190 28.59 58.97 -30.07
C ASP A 190 27.48 58.73 -29.03
N GLU A 191 27.29 59.72 -28.16
CA GLU A 191 26.16 59.78 -27.23
C GLU A 191 24.88 60.19 -27.99
N SER A 192 23.72 59.66 -27.60
CA SER A 192 22.58 60.55 -27.31
C SER A 192 21.39 59.84 -26.66
N GLU A 193 20.80 60.59 -25.73
CA GLU A 193 19.56 60.34 -25.02
C GLU A 193 18.36 60.03 -25.95
N ASN A 194 17.47 59.13 -25.55
CA ASN A 194 16.25 59.55 -24.84
C ASN A 194 15.36 58.39 -24.34
N LYS A 195 15.04 58.50 -23.04
CA LYS A 195 13.72 58.41 -22.39
C LYS A 195 12.62 57.46 -22.88
N ASN A 196 11.97 56.96 -21.82
CA ASN A 196 10.63 56.36 -21.71
C ASN A 196 10.54 54.90 -22.17
N LEU A 197 10.19 53.96 -21.30
CA LEU A 197 9.04 53.80 -20.37
C LEU A 197 7.95 52.93 -21.02
N ASP A 198 7.44 52.05 -20.15
CA ASP A 198 6.18 51.33 -20.21
C ASP A 198 6.07 50.10 -21.15
N ASP A 199 5.21 49.18 -20.68
CA ASP A 199 4.61 48.03 -21.36
C ASP A 199 5.57 46.92 -21.87
N LEU A 200 5.66 45.75 -21.24
CA LEU A 200 4.58 44.90 -20.72
C LEU A 200 5.06 43.79 -19.75
N PHE A 201 4.08 43.13 -19.13
CA PHE A 201 4.16 41.96 -18.23
C PHE A 201 4.87 40.73 -18.81
#